data_AF-A0A7Y2TIT3-F1
#
_entry.id   AF-A0A7Y2TIT3-F1
#
_cell.length_a   1.000
_cell.length_b   1.000
_cell.length_c   1.000
_cell.angle_alpha   90.00
_cell.angle_beta   90.00
_cell.angle_gamma   90.00
#
_symmetry.space_group_name_H-M   'P 1'
#
loop_
_entity.id
_entity.type
_entity.pdbx_description
1 polymer ?
#
loop_
_entity_poly.entity_id
_entity_poly.type
_entity_poly.pdbx_seq_one_letter_code
_entity_poly.pdbx_strand_id
1 'polypeptide(L)'
;MRILTFLSILLIGHLSFAQIGGTSAFTFALIENSAKHTALGGSSIANTDNDPASGFQNPALIHDGMHKTASLSYANYLADLNYGFG
;
A
#
# COMPACT_ATOMS: atom_id res chain seq x y z
N MET A 1 3.96 -1.33 -50.65
CA MET A 1 4.63 -1.89 -49.46
C MET A 1 4.44 -1.02 -48.21
N ARG A 2 4.70 0.30 -48.27
CA ARG A 2 4.56 1.23 -47.11
C ARG A 2 3.15 1.25 -46.48
N ILE A 3 2.09 1.20 -47.30
CA ILE A 3 0.70 1.18 -46.80
C ILE A 3 0.35 -0.11 -46.04
N LEU A 4 0.91 -1.25 -46.47
CA LEU A 4 0.69 -2.55 -45.83
C LEU A 4 1.38 -2.60 -44.46
N THR A 5 2.59 -2.05 -44.37
CA THR A 5 3.32 -1.94 -43.10
C THR A 5 2.56 -1.07 -42.11
N PHE A 6 1.99 0.05 -42.57
CA PHE A 6 1.19 0.94 -41.73
C PHE A 6 -0.08 0.26 -41.23
N LEU A 7 -0.80 -0.43 -42.12
CA LEU A 7 -2.01 -1.19 -41.76
C LEU A 7 -1.70 -2.31 -40.76
N SER A 8 -0.58 -2.99 -40.92
CA SER A 8 -0.13 -4.05 -40.01
C SER A 8 0.17 -3.52 -38.60
N ILE A 9 0.81 -2.36 -38.48
CA ILE A 9 1.11 -1.74 -37.17
C ILE A 9 -0.19 -1.29 -36.48
N LEU A 10 -1.13 -0.72 -37.24
CA LEU A 10 -2.43 -0.30 -36.71
C LEU A 10 -3.21 -1.50 -36.14
N LEU A 11 -3.23 -2.62 -36.86
CA LEU A 11 -3.99 -3.81 -36.45
C LEU A 11 -3.42 -4.45 -35.17
N ILE A 12 -2.10 -4.46 -35.00
CA ILE A 12 -1.44 -5.02 -33.80
C ILE A 12 -1.75 -4.17 -32.56
N GLY A 13 -1.80 -2.84 -32.68
CA GLY A 13 -2.13 -1.96 -31.57
C GLY A 13 -3.57 -2.11 -31.06
N HIS A 14 -4.52 -2.51 -31.93
CA HIS A 14 -5.90 -2.79 -31.53
C HIS A 14 -6.09 -4.16 -30.87
N LEU A 15 -5.18 -5.09 -31.10
CA LEU A 15 -5.22 -6.45 -30.52
C LEU A 15 -4.38 -6.59 -29.24
N SER A 16 -3.56 -5.59 -28.89
CA SER A 16 -2.83 -5.57 -27.64
C SER A 16 -3.74 -5.19 -26.47
N PHE A 17 -3.84 -6.07 -25.47
CA PHE A 17 -4.37 -5.70 -24.17
C PHE A 17 -3.32 -4.87 -23.42
N ALA A 18 -3.74 -3.79 -22.75
CA ALA A 18 -2.87 -3.11 -21.81
C ALA A 18 -2.45 -4.08 -20.70
N GLN A 19 -1.19 -4.03 -20.28
CA GLN A 19 -0.74 -4.72 -19.08
C GLN A 19 -1.63 -4.28 -17.90
N ILE A 20 -2.25 -5.24 -17.18
CA ILE A 20 -2.98 -5.01 -15.90
C ILE A 20 -1.97 -4.75 -14.76
N GLY A 21 -0.75 -4.32 -15.08
CA GLY A 21 0.44 -4.44 -14.24
C GLY A 21 0.23 -3.92 -12.83
N GLY A 22 0.30 -4.85 -11.88
CA GLY A 22 -0.07 -4.59 -10.49
C GLY A 22 -1.57 -4.29 -10.38
N THR A 23 -2.34 -5.20 -9.79
CA THR A 23 -3.75 -4.95 -9.44
C THR A 23 -3.95 -3.68 -8.60
N SER A 24 -2.87 -3.09 -8.08
CA SER A 24 -2.84 -1.81 -7.39
C SER A 24 -1.50 -1.11 -7.64
N ALA A 25 -1.54 0.20 -7.91
CA ALA A 25 -0.33 1.01 -8.15
C ALA A 25 0.55 1.16 -6.89
N PHE A 26 -0.05 1.07 -5.71
CA PHE A 26 0.61 1.28 -4.41
C PHE A 26 0.26 0.14 -3.44
N THR A 27 0.63 -1.10 -3.77
CA THR A 27 0.39 -2.27 -2.90
C THR A 27 1.05 -2.14 -1.53
N PHE A 28 2.14 -1.37 -1.40
CA PHE A 28 2.75 -1.07 -0.10
C PHE A 28 1.81 -0.30 0.85
N ALA A 29 0.85 0.46 0.32
CA ALA A 29 -0.14 1.17 1.13
C ALA A 29 -1.17 0.22 1.77
N LEU A 30 -1.26 -1.02 1.27
CA LEU A 30 -2.09 -2.08 1.85
C LEU A 30 -1.35 -2.87 2.92
N ILE A 31 -0.05 -2.63 3.09
CA ILE A 31 0.77 -3.32 4.08
C ILE A 31 0.64 -2.61 5.42
N GLU A 32 0.56 -3.42 6.46
CA GLU A 32 0.35 -2.93 7.81
C GLU A 32 1.56 -2.15 8.34
N ASN A 33 1.31 -0.96 8.88
CA ASN A 33 2.35 0.00 9.25
C ASN A 33 2.79 -0.12 10.72
N SER A 34 1.98 -0.76 11.57
CA SER A 34 2.27 -0.94 13.00
C SER A 34 2.44 -2.42 13.34
N ALA A 35 3.52 -2.76 14.05
CA ALA A 35 3.76 -4.12 14.52
C ALA A 35 2.59 -4.64 15.38
N LYS A 36 1.95 -3.76 16.14
CA LYS A 36 0.77 -4.07 16.96
C LYS A 36 -0.41 -4.48 16.10
N HIS A 37 -0.70 -3.74 15.04
CA HIS A 37 -1.82 -4.04 14.17
C HIS A 37 -1.57 -5.32 13.36
N THR A 38 -0.33 -5.56 12.95
CA THR A 38 0.09 -6.82 12.32
C THR A 38 -0.12 -8.00 13.27
N ALA A 39 0.26 -7.86 14.54
CA ALA A 39 0.07 -8.91 15.56
C ALA A 39 -1.41 -9.21 15.84
N LEU A 40 -2.31 -8.24 15.65
CA LEU A 40 -3.76 -8.39 15.76
C LEU A 40 -4.40 -8.96 14.47
N GLY A 41 -3.59 -9.34 13.48
CA GLY A 41 -4.09 -9.87 12.20
C GLY A 41 -4.69 -8.79 11.28
N GLY A 42 -4.32 -7.52 11.45
CA GLY A 42 -4.76 -6.41 10.60
C GLY A 42 -6.16 -5.88 10.91
N SER A 43 -6.75 -6.24 12.07
CA SER A 43 -8.10 -5.84 12.46
C SER A 43 -8.11 -5.11 13.81
N SER A 44 -7.93 -3.80 13.79
CA SER A 44 -8.09 -2.90 14.94
C SER A 44 -8.72 -1.58 14.49
N ILE A 45 -9.92 -1.68 13.94
CA ILE A 45 -10.64 -0.56 13.30
C ILE A 45 -11.04 0.52 14.32
N ALA A 46 -11.18 0.15 15.60
CA ALA A 46 -11.66 1.02 16.68
C ALA A 46 -10.84 0.86 17.97
N ASN A 47 -9.52 1.02 17.87
CA ASN A 47 -8.66 1.02 19.05
C ASN A 47 -8.19 2.43 19.42
N THR A 48 -8.71 2.97 20.53
CA THR A 48 -8.45 4.34 21.00
C THR A 48 -7.23 4.41 21.94
N ASP A 49 -6.22 3.61 21.67
CA ASP A 49 -4.97 3.65 22.42
C ASP A 49 -4.14 4.90 22.05
N ASN A 50 -3.26 5.35 22.95
CA ASN A 50 -2.39 6.51 22.75
C ASN A 50 -1.22 6.27 21.76
N ASP A 51 -1.44 5.49 20.70
CA ASP A 51 -0.45 5.20 19.65
C ASP A 51 -0.72 6.04 18.38
N PRO A 52 0.16 6.99 18.02
CA PRO A 52 0.02 7.79 16.79
C PRO A 52 -0.07 6.95 15.51
N ALA A 53 0.48 5.72 15.50
CA ALA A 53 0.43 4.84 14.33
C ALA A 53 -1.00 4.48 13.93
N SER A 54 -1.94 4.44 14.88
CA SER A 54 -3.37 4.17 14.65
C SER A 54 -4.02 5.23 13.75
N GLY A 55 -3.49 6.46 13.73
CA GLY A 55 -3.98 7.54 12.87
C GLY A 55 -3.76 7.28 11.37
N PHE A 56 -2.74 6.48 11.01
CA PHE A 56 -2.50 6.08 9.62
C PHE A 56 -3.60 5.15 9.10
N GLN A 57 -4.11 4.24 9.95
CA GLN A 57 -5.20 3.32 9.60
C GLN A 57 -6.55 4.02 9.63
N ASN A 58 -6.77 4.86 10.64
CA ASN A 58 -8.01 5.59 10.81
C ASN A 58 -7.73 6.98 11.43
N PRO A 59 -7.77 8.05 10.62
CA PRO A 59 -7.55 9.41 11.10
C PRO A 59 -8.54 9.84 12.20
N ALA A 60 -9.70 9.21 12.31
CA ALA A 60 -10.68 9.49 13.37
C ALA A 60 -10.24 9.00 14.76
N LEU A 61 -9.20 8.15 14.85
CA LEU A 61 -8.61 7.71 16.12
C LEU A 61 -7.62 8.73 16.70
N ILE A 62 -7.29 9.80 15.98
CA ILE A 62 -6.39 10.84 16.49
C ILE A 62 -7.10 11.64 17.61
N HIS A 63 -6.49 11.67 18.79
CA HIS A 63 -7.02 12.41 19.95
C HIS A 63 -5.90 13.01 20.81
N ASP A 64 -6.27 13.85 21.79
CA ASP A 64 -5.32 14.63 22.60
C ASP A 64 -4.35 13.77 23.42
N GLY A 65 -4.81 12.59 23.87
CA GLY A 65 -3.97 11.60 24.56
C GLY A 65 -2.73 11.12 23.79
N MET A 66 -2.65 11.37 22.48
CA MET A 66 -1.46 11.10 21.65
C MET A 66 -0.42 12.25 21.67
N HIS A 67 -0.67 13.31 22.44
CA HIS A 67 0.26 14.44 22.48
C HIS A 67 1.63 14.03 23.03
N LYS A 68 2.70 14.43 22.34
CA LYS A 68 4.11 14.10 22.66
C LYS A 68 4.43 12.60 22.66
N THR A 69 3.64 11.79 21.96
CA THR A 69 4.02 10.40 21.69
C THR A 69 4.55 10.27 20.25
N ALA A 70 5.42 9.31 20.05
CA ALA A 70 5.97 8.94 18.74
C ALA A 70 5.94 7.43 18.63
N SER A 71 5.70 6.91 17.43
CA SER A 71 5.60 5.48 17.16
C SER A 71 6.56 5.13 16.04
N LEU A 72 7.33 4.06 16.21
CA LEU A 72 8.27 3.56 15.20
C LEU A 72 8.05 2.06 15.06
N SER A 73 7.91 1.59 13.83
CA SER A 73 7.74 0.18 13.50
C SER A 73 8.65 -0.21 12.34
N TYR A 74 9.15 -1.43 12.40
CA TYR A 74 9.98 -2.03 11.35
C TYR A 74 9.52 -3.46 11.13
N ALA A 75 9.40 -3.85 9.86
CA ALA A 75 9.00 -5.18 9.46
C ALA A 75 9.99 -5.73 8.43
N ASN A 76 10.40 -6.98 8.67
CA ASN A 76 11.29 -7.76 7.82
C ASN A 76 10.51 -8.99 7.35
N TYR A 77 10.03 -8.97 6.12
CA TYR A 77 9.42 -10.12 5.48
C TYR A 77 10.52 -11.04 4.96
N LEU A 78 10.44 -12.32 5.34
CA LEU A 78 11.41 -13.36 5.00
C LEU A 78 11.65 -13.51 3.48
N ALA A 79 10.67 -13.11 2.66
CA ALA A 79 10.68 -13.32 1.22
C ALA A 79 11.50 -12.28 0.42
N ASP A 80 11.56 -11.01 0.85
CA ASP A 80 12.46 -9.96 0.28
C ASP A 80 12.17 -8.54 0.84
N LEU A 81 10.99 -8.32 1.43
CA LEU A 81 10.51 -6.96 1.71
C LEU A 81 10.91 -6.47 3.11
N ASN A 82 11.60 -5.34 3.14
CA ASN A 82 11.91 -4.61 4.36
C ASN A 82 11.28 -3.22 4.30
N TYR A 83 10.53 -2.84 5.33
CA TYR A 83 9.98 -1.49 5.44
C TYR A 83 9.92 -1.02 6.89
N GLY A 84 9.87 0.30 7.05
CA GLY A 84 9.68 0.97 8.33
C GLY A 84 8.61 2.04 8.23
N PHE A 85 7.99 2.33 9.37
CA PHE A 85 6.98 3.35 9.57
C PHE A 85 7.35 4.15 10.83
N GLY A 86 7.27 5.48 10.77
CA GLY A 86 7.63 6.39 11.86
C GLY A 86 6.98 7.77 11.72
#